data_AF-A0A093IAB5-F1
#
_entry.id   AF-A0A093IAB5-F1
#
_cell.length_a   1.000
_cell.length_b   1.000
_cell.length_c   1.000
_cell.angle_alpha   90.00
_cell.angle_beta   90.00
_cell.angle_gamma   90.00
#
_symmetry.space_group_name_H-M   'P 1'
#
loop_
_entity.id
_entity.type
_entity.pdbx_description
1 polymer ?
#
loop_
_entity_poly.entity_id
_entity_poly.type
_entity_poly.pdbx_seq_one_letter_code
_entity_poly.pdbx_strand_id
1 'polypeptide(L)' 'LEEELTCSICLCLFSSPVTIPCGHNFCTSCLELTWE' A
#
# COMPACT_ATOMS: atom_id res chain seq x y z
N LEU A 1 5.90 11.70 -10.59
CA LEU A 1 5.05 12.16 -9.47
C LEU A 1 3.99 11.12 -9.10
N GLU A 2 3.39 10.41 -10.07
CA GLU A 2 2.29 9.46 -9.81
C GLU A 2 2.71 8.09 -9.24
N GLU A 3 3.93 7.60 -9.53
CA GLU A 3 4.39 6.30 -9.00
C GLU A 3 4.58 6.28 -7.47
N GLU A 4 4.78 7.44 -6.84
CA GLU A 4 4.94 7.53 -5.38
C GLU A 4 3.61 7.37 -4.61
N LEU A 5 2.47 7.29 -5.32
CA LEU A 5 1.12 7.21 -4.75
C LEU A 5 0.40 5.89 -5.06
N THR A 6 1.09 4.90 -5.63
CA THR A 6 0.51 3.61 -6.00
C THR A 6 0.92 2.48 -5.04
N CYS A 7 -0.03 1.60 -4.74
CA CYS A 7 0.22 0.39 -3.97
C CYS A 7 0.81 -0.70 -4.85
N SER A 8 1.97 -1.23 -4.46
CA SER A 8 2.64 -2.32 -5.21
C SER A 8 1.90 -3.66 -5.17
N ILE A 9 0.86 -3.81 -4.33
CA ILE A 9 0.05 -5.04 -4.24
C ILE A 9 -1.10 -4.99 -5.26
N CYS A 10 -1.95 -3.96 -5.21
CA CYS A 10 -3.10 -3.85 -6.12
C CYS A 10 -2.82 -3.05 -7.39
N LEU A 11 -1.66 -2.39 -7.49
CA LEU A 11 -1.26 -1.52 -8.59
C LEU A 11 -2.22 -0.34 -8.84
N CYS A 12 -3.02 0.01 -7.84
CA CYS A 12 -3.90 1.18 -7.83
C CYS A 12 -3.34 2.29 -6.92
N LEU A 13 -3.91 3.48 -7.00
CA LEU A 13 -3.66 4.54 -6.00
C LEU A 13 -3.98 4.04 -4.60
N PHE A 14 -3.22 4.52 -3.61
CA PHE A 14 -3.44 4.15 -2.21
C PHE A 14 -4.88 4.46 -1.77
N SER A 15 -5.54 3.44 -1.23
CA SER A 15 -6.77 3.59 -0.47
C SER A 15 -6.46 3.33 1.00
N SER A 16 -6.50 4.38 1.82
CA SER A 16 -6.07 4.35 3.23
C SER A 16 -4.65 3.76 3.39
N PRO A 17 -3.59 4.49 2.99
CA PRO A 17 -2.24 3.98 3.07
C PRO A 17 -1.79 3.75 4.52
N VAL A 18 -1.07 2.64 4.73
CA VAL A 18 -0.35 2.34 5.97
C VAL A 18 1.14 2.30 5.67
N THR A 19 1.92 3.08 6.41
CA THR A 19 3.38 3.07 6.33
C THR A 19 3.95 1.97 7.22
N ILE A 20 4.69 1.02 6.64
CA ILE A 20 5.40 -0.02 7.39
C ILE A 20 6.77 0.49 7.87
N PRO A 21 7.45 -0.18 8.83
CA PRO A 21 8.68 0.34 9.43
C PRO A 21 9.83 0.65 8.46
N CYS A 22 9.86 0.05 7.27
CA CYS A 22 10.85 0.36 6.24
C CYS A 22 10.50 1.59 5.38
N GLY A 23 9.38 2.28 5.66
CA GLY A 23 8.96 3.52 5.01
C GLY A 23 8.07 3.34 3.77
N HIS A 24 7.79 2.11 3.34
CA HIS A 24 6.88 1.85 2.22
C HIS A 24 5.41 1.94 2.65
N ASN A 25 4.56 2.37 1.72
CA ASN A 25 3.12 2.50 1.92
C ASN A 25 2.36 1.41 1.16
N PHE A 26 1.26 0.93 1.73
CA PHE A 26 0.34 -0.03 1.13
C PHE A 26 -1.10 0.28 1.53
N CYS A 27 -2.09 -0.15 0.75
CA CYS A 27 -3.49 -0.06 1.19
C CYS A 27 -3.71 -0.93 2.43
N THR A 28 -4.49 -0.45 3.41
CA THR A 28 -4.86 -1.25 4.58
C THR A 28 -5.39 -2.63 4.19
N SER A 29 -6.34 -2.68 3.25
CA SER A 29 -6.93 -3.94 2.77
C SER A 29 -5.91 -4.88 2.11
N CYS A 30 -4.93 -4.33 1.40
CA CYS A 30 -3.88 -5.14 0.79
C CYS A 30 -2.94 -5.74 1.84
N LEU A 31 -2.66 -5.02 2.93
CA LEU A 31 -1.91 -5.58 4.05
C LEU A 31 -2.73 -6.65 4.77
N GLU A 32 -4.00 -6.40 5.09
CA GLU A 32 -4.85 -7.38 5.77
C GLU A 32 -4.97 -8.70 4.97
N LEU A 33 -5.18 -8.63 3.66
CA LEU A 33 -5.29 -9.81 2.78
C LEU A 33 -3.98 -10.58 2.59
N THR A 34 -2.82 -9.95 2.79
CA THR A 34 -1.51 -10.61 2.58
C THR A 34 -1.05 -11.39 3.83
N TRP A 35 -1.64 -11.09 5.00
CA TRP A 35 -1.21 -11.64 6.29
C TRP A 35 -2.22 -12.65 6.88
N GLU A 36 -3.29 -12.98 6.14
CA GLU A 36 -4.08 -14.21 6.30
C GLU A 36 -3.42 -15.39 5.57
#